data_AF-A0A9D2H2C6-F1
#
_entry.id   AF-A0A9D2H2C6-F1
#
_cell.length_a   1.000
_cell.length_b   1.000
_cell.length_c   1.000
_cell.angle_alpha   90.00
_cell.angle_beta   90.00
_cell.angle_gamma   90.00
#
_symmetry.space_group_name_H-M   'P 1'
#
loop_
_entity.id
_entity.type
_entity.pdbx_description
1 polymer ?
#
loop_
_entity_poly.entity_id
_entity_poly.type
_entity_poly.pdbx_seq_one_letter_code
_entity_poly.pdbx_strand_id
1 'polypeptide(L)'
;MKLIERTSYLKQLQNVIGTPDIKVITGVRRSGKSKLMDAFISLLEKDGAPKNIVRIKLNLKQFEALKAGDALYRYIDERYREGVTNYLFIDEVQLCDGFETVINSLYEEERFDIYLTGSNAFLLSSDLATLFGGRVFEIAMFPFSFREYLLYYPENDIQAAFDRYVIEGGMSGSYLYKDQRDARKYLAGIVRTTITKDIVTKFKIENEDLLNMIADFLMDNIG
;
A
#
# COMPACT_ATOMS: atom_id res chain seq x y z
N MET A 1 -2.53 -18.25 4.30
CA MET A 1 -1.74 -17.60 3.24
C MET A 1 -0.29 -17.57 3.69
N LYS A 2 0.64 -18.09 2.87
CA LYS A 2 2.08 -18.01 3.19
C LYS A 2 2.50 -16.54 3.13
N LEU A 3 3.16 -16.04 4.17
CA LEU A 3 3.77 -14.70 4.14
C LEU A 3 5.18 -14.84 3.59
N ILE A 4 5.53 -13.98 2.62
CA ILE A 4 6.90 -13.82 2.16
C ILE A 4 7.41 -12.46 2.60
N GLU A 5 8.70 -12.40 2.92
CA GLU A 5 9.35 -11.15 3.26
C GLU A 5 9.77 -10.42 1.98
N ARG A 6 9.21 -9.23 1.75
CA ARG A 6 9.50 -8.43 0.56
C ARG A 6 10.72 -7.53 0.80
N THR A 7 11.89 -8.17 0.92
CA THR A 7 13.15 -7.58 1.39
C THR A 7 13.59 -6.32 0.65
N SER A 8 13.36 -6.23 -0.67
CA SER A 8 13.67 -5.04 -1.46
C SER A 8 12.95 -3.79 -0.94
N TYR A 9 11.66 -3.90 -0.63
CA TYR A 9 10.87 -2.78 -0.12
C TYR A 9 11.19 -2.48 1.35
N LEU A 10 11.42 -3.50 2.16
CA LEU A 10 11.86 -3.32 3.55
C LEU A 10 13.19 -2.56 3.62
N LYS A 11 14.15 -2.89 2.75
CA LYS A 11 15.42 -2.19 2.67
C LYS A 11 15.25 -0.72 2.27
N GLN A 12 14.35 -0.42 1.34
CA GLN A 12 14.03 0.97 1.00
C GLN A 12 13.50 1.74 2.21
N LEU A 13 12.53 1.16 2.95
CA LEU A 13 12.00 1.77 4.18
C LEU A 13 13.09 1.97 5.25
N GLN A 14 13.96 0.98 5.45
CA GLN A 14 15.06 1.08 6.40
C GLN A 14 16.04 2.20 6.06
N ASN A 15 16.36 2.38 4.78
CA ASN A 15 17.31 3.40 4.33
C ASN A 15 16.82 4.83 4.53
N VAL A 16 15.51 5.04 4.71
CA VAL A 16 14.90 6.37 4.87
C VAL A 16 14.40 6.63 6.29
N ILE A 17 14.67 5.75 7.26
CA ILE A 17 14.34 5.99 8.67
C ILE A 17 14.96 7.32 9.12
N GLY A 18 14.18 8.16 9.80
CA GLY A 18 14.64 9.43 10.36
C GLY A 18 14.93 10.53 9.33
N THR A 19 14.76 10.27 8.02
CA THR A 19 14.70 11.35 7.02
C THR A 19 13.45 12.21 7.27
N PRO A 20 13.47 13.52 6.95
CA PRO A 20 12.31 14.37 7.19
C PRO A 20 11.13 14.00 6.30
N ASP A 21 11.34 13.42 5.12
CA ASP A 21 10.28 13.11 4.16
C ASP A 21 9.15 12.23 4.73
N ILE A 22 7.94 12.41 4.22
CA ILE A 22 6.80 11.53 4.48
C ILE A 22 6.94 10.29 3.60
N LYS A 23 6.99 9.09 4.19
CA LYS A 23 7.17 7.84 3.45
C LYS A 23 5.80 7.35 3.01
N VAL A 24 5.53 7.33 1.71
CA VAL A 24 4.22 6.91 1.19
C VAL A 24 4.37 5.63 0.38
N ILE A 25 3.78 4.56 0.88
CA ILE A 25 3.71 3.28 0.16
C ILE A 25 2.46 3.30 -0.71
N THR A 26 2.67 3.43 -2.01
CA THR A 26 1.60 3.40 -3.02
C THR A 26 1.52 2.00 -3.65
N GLY A 27 0.38 1.67 -4.23
CA GLY A 27 0.25 0.45 -5.02
C GLY A 27 -1.20 0.07 -5.28
N VAL A 28 -1.39 -0.90 -6.18
CA VAL A 28 -2.72 -1.48 -6.45
C VAL A 28 -3.30 -2.16 -5.21
N ARG A 29 -4.63 -2.33 -5.19
CA ARG A 29 -5.30 -3.09 -4.13
C ARG A 29 -4.71 -4.51 -4.08
N ARG A 30 -4.54 -5.01 -2.86
CA ARG A 30 -4.02 -6.38 -2.59
C ARG A 30 -2.56 -6.62 -3.01
N SER A 31 -1.77 -5.58 -3.29
CA SER A 31 -0.31 -5.71 -3.50
C SER A 31 0.48 -6.04 -2.23
N GLY A 32 -0.12 -5.88 -1.05
CA GLY A 32 0.49 -6.24 0.24
C GLY A 32 1.03 -5.08 1.08
N LYS A 33 0.68 -3.83 0.77
CA LYS A 33 1.15 -2.61 1.48
C LYS A 33 1.00 -2.69 3.00
N SER A 34 -0.20 -3.02 3.48
CA SER A 34 -0.49 -3.19 4.91
C SER A 34 0.42 -4.25 5.57
N LYS A 35 0.73 -5.34 4.85
CA LYS A 35 1.63 -6.40 5.33
C LYS A 35 3.09 -5.99 5.32
N LEU A 36 3.51 -5.17 4.35
CA LEU A 36 4.84 -4.56 4.34
C LEU A 36 5.02 -3.62 5.53
N MET A 37 4.03 -2.77 5.82
CA MET A 37 4.03 -1.93 7.03
C MET A 37 4.12 -2.77 8.31
N ASP A 38 3.26 -3.79 8.45
CA ASP A 38 3.28 -4.67 9.62
C ASP A 38 4.67 -5.35 9.78
N ALA A 39 5.27 -5.83 8.68
CA ALA A 39 6.60 -6.43 8.69
C ALA A 39 7.70 -5.42 9.07
N PHE A 40 7.61 -4.18 8.58
CA PHE A 40 8.55 -3.13 8.90
C PHE A 40 8.47 -2.72 10.38
N ILE A 41 7.26 -2.61 10.94
CA ILE A 41 7.06 -2.41 12.38
C ILE A 41 7.75 -3.51 13.19
N SER A 42 7.55 -4.78 12.81
CA SER A 42 8.23 -5.89 13.47
C SER A 42 9.76 -5.85 13.36
N LEU A 43 10.31 -5.23 12.31
CA LEU A 43 11.76 -4.98 12.23
C LEU A 43 12.19 -3.87 13.18
N LEU A 44 11.43 -2.77 13.25
CA LEU A 44 11.70 -1.68 14.19
C LEU A 44 11.66 -2.18 15.63
N GLU A 45 10.71 -3.02 16.00
CA GLU A 45 10.61 -3.57 17.36
C GLU A 45 11.81 -4.45 17.76
N LYS A 46 12.48 -5.10 16.80
CA LYS A 46 13.62 -5.99 17.05
C LYS A 46 14.94 -5.27 17.36
N ASP A 47 15.05 -4.00 16.98
CA ASP A 47 16.28 -3.21 17.14
C ASP A 47 16.53 -2.74 18.59
N GLY A 48 15.58 -2.96 19.50
CA GLY A 48 15.78 -2.79 20.96
C GLY A 48 15.84 -1.34 21.47
N ALA A 49 15.95 -0.34 20.58
CA ALA A 49 15.91 1.07 20.96
C ALA A 49 14.53 1.47 21.55
N PRO A 50 14.46 2.38 22.55
CA PRO A 50 13.20 2.95 23.01
C PRO A 50 12.47 3.67 21.87
N LYS A 51 11.23 3.26 21.59
CA LYS A 51 10.41 3.82 20.53
C LYS A 51 8.93 3.79 20.87
N ASN A 52 8.18 4.69 20.27
CA ASN A 52 6.73 4.73 20.31
C ASN A 52 6.19 4.50 18.90
N ILE A 53 5.29 3.53 18.74
CA ILE A 53 4.72 3.17 17.43
C ILE A 53 3.21 3.36 17.47
N VAL A 54 2.72 4.31 16.69
CA VAL A 54 1.28 4.58 16.51
C VAL A 54 0.83 3.96 15.19
N ARG A 55 0.06 2.87 15.25
CA ARG A 55 -0.43 2.15 14.07
C ARG A 55 -1.95 2.30 13.92
N ILE A 56 -2.38 2.90 12.81
CA ILE A 56 -3.79 3.19 12.51
C ILE A 56 -4.20 2.51 11.21
N LYS A 57 -5.21 1.64 11.27
CA LYS A 57 -5.75 0.90 10.11
C LYS A 57 -7.16 1.42 9.79
N LEU A 58 -7.28 2.50 9.00
CA LEU A 58 -8.57 3.21 8.80
C LEU A 58 -9.67 2.36 8.15
N ASN A 59 -9.31 1.21 7.57
CA ASN A 59 -10.26 0.22 7.06
C ASN A 59 -10.93 -0.63 8.16
N LEU A 60 -10.42 -0.63 9.39
CA LEU A 60 -11.01 -1.36 10.51
C LEU A 60 -12.04 -0.52 11.24
N LYS A 61 -13.16 -1.15 11.62
CA LYS A 61 -14.29 -0.49 12.27
C LYS A 61 -13.92 0.27 13.56
N GLN A 62 -12.92 -0.21 14.29
CA GLN A 62 -12.45 0.44 15.53
C GLN A 62 -11.86 1.84 15.28
N PHE A 63 -11.42 2.14 14.05
CA PHE A 63 -10.86 3.43 13.66
C PHE A 63 -11.84 4.27 12.83
N GLU A 64 -13.11 3.88 12.74
CA GLU A 64 -14.13 4.60 11.97
C GLU A 64 -14.25 6.07 12.39
N ALA A 65 -14.17 6.35 13.69
CA ALA A 65 -14.22 7.71 14.22
C ALA A 65 -13.01 8.57 13.83
N LEU A 66 -11.89 7.95 13.44
CA LEU A 66 -10.67 8.63 13.00
C LEU A 66 -10.70 8.99 11.51
N LYS A 67 -11.80 8.72 10.80
CA LYS A 67 -11.98 9.17 9.43
C LYS A 67 -12.28 10.68 9.33
N ALA A 68 -12.50 11.36 10.44
CA ALA A 68 -12.53 12.82 10.49
C ALA A 68 -11.15 13.37 10.89
N GLY A 69 -10.60 14.30 10.11
CA GLY A 69 -9.25 14.85 10.31
C GLY A 69 -8.97 15.32 11.74
N ASP A 70 -9.86 16.11 12.35
CA ASP A 70 -9.67 16.60 13.73
C ASP A 70 -9.66 15.49 14.79
N ALA A 71 -10.39 14.40 14.53
CA ALA A 71 -10.37 13.23 15.41
C ALA A 71 -9.07 12.44 15.23
N LEU A 72 -8.58 12.32 13.98
CA LEU A 72 -7.30 11.69 13.68
C LEU A 72 -6.14 12.44 14.33
N TYR A 73 -6.08 13.77 14.19
CA TYR A 73 -5.04 14.61 14.77
C TYR A 73 -4.97 14.43 16.29
N ARG A 74 -6.09 14.63 17.00
CA ARG A 74 -6.15 14.48 18.46
C ARG A 74 -5.72 13.08 18.91
N TYR A 75 -6.18 12.04 18.20
CA TYR A 75 -5.81 10.66 18.52
C TYR A 75 -4.29 10.43 18.43
N ILE A 76 -3.63 11.01 17.44
CA ILE A 76 -2.19 10.90 17.23
C ILE A 76 -1.44 11.73 18.27
N ASP A 77 -1.86 12.98 18.49
CA ASP A 77 -1.22 13.91 19.43
C ASP A 77 -1.19 13.36 20.86
N GLU A 78 -2.33 12.83 21.34
CA GLU A 78 -2.45 12.21 22.68
C GLU A 78 -1.51 10.99 22.88
N ARG A 79 -1.01 10.40 21.79
CA ARG A 79 -0.14 9.21 21.82
C ARG A 79 1.33 9.54 21.66
N TYR A 80 1.68 10.81 21.47
CA TYR A 80 3.07 11.23 21.45
C TYR A 80 3.78 10.89 22.77
N ARG A 81 5.04 10.50 22.68
CA ARG A 81 5.90 10.23 23.82
C ARG A 81 7.20 11.00 23.70
N GLU A 82 7.47 11.84 24.69
CA GLU A 82 8.73 12.58 24.77
C GLU A 82 9.91 11.65 25.11
N GLY A 83 11.11 12.01 24.64
CA GLY A 83 12.35 11.28 24.95
C GLY A 83 12.55 9.95 24.21
N VAL A 84 11.65 9.60 23.28
CA VAL A 84 11.76 8.41 22.41
C VAL A 84 11.46 8.77 20.96
N THR A 85 11.92 7.94 20.03
CA THR A 85 11.55 8.10 18.61
C THR A 85 10.09 7.70 18.42
N ASN A 86 9.27 8.58 17.86
CA ASN A 86 7.87 8.31 17.57
C ASN A 86 7.69 7.99 16.08
N TYR A 87 7.05 6.86 15.79
CA TYR A 87 6.70 6.43 14.45
C TYR A 87 5.19 6.45 14.27
N LEU A 88 4.72 7.02 13.16
CA LEU A 88 3.31 7.07 12.80
C LEU A 88 3.07 6.25 11.53
N PHE A 89 2.19 5.26 11.62
CA PHE A 89 1.81 4.39 10.51
C PHE A 89 0.30 4.47 10.26
N ILE A 90 -0.10 5.05 9.14
CA ILE A 90 -1.52 5.13 8.73
C ILE A 90 -1.73 4.35 7.46
N ASP A 91 -2.67 3.40 7.50
CA ASP A 91 -3.03 2.56 6.36
C ASP A 91 -4.37 2.99 5.79
N GLU A 92 -4.40 3.13 4.46
CA GLU A 92 -5.50 3.70 3.68
C GLU A 92 -5.82 5.13 4.14
N VAL A 93 -4.80 6.01 4.15
CA VAL A 93 -4.89 7.39 4.66
C VAL A 93 -6.01 8.20 3.99
N GLN A 94 -6.31 7.89 2.72
CA GLN A 94 -7.37 8.52 1.96
C GLN A 94 -8.80 8.24 2.46
N LEU A 95 -8.96 7.33 3.43
CA LEU A 95 -10.25 7.12 4.09
C LEU A 95 -10.55 8.17 5.16
N CYS A 96 -9.59 9.05 5.48
CA CYS A 96 -9.77 10.16 6.39
C CYS A 96 -9.99 11.45 5.60
N ASP A 97 -11.11 12.12 5.83
CA ASP A 97 -11.41 13.40 5.23
C ASP A 97 -10.52 14.50 5.86
N GLY A 98 -9.82 15.26 5.03
CA GLY A 98 -8.91 16.32 5.47
C GLY A 98 -7.56 15.81 6.01
N PHE A 99 -7.20 14.56 5.70
CA PHE A 99 -5.93 13.97 6.13
C PHE A 99 -4.72 14.80 5.72
N GLU A 100 -4.79 15.51 4.59
CA GLU A 100 -3.69 16.30 4.04
C GLU A 100 -3.26 17.41 5.00
N THR A 101 -4.23 18.11 5.57
CA THR A 101 -3.99 19.16 6.57
C THR A 101 -3.41 18.57 7.85
N VAL A 102 -3.95 17.43 8.30
CA VAL A 102 -3.49 16.74 9.52
C VAL A 102 -2.04 16.28 9.37
N ILE A 103 -1.72 15.60 8.27
CA ILE A 103 -0.38 15.09 8.00
C ILE A 103 0.61 16.24 7.81
N ASN A 104 0.23 17.31 7.10
CA ASN A 104 1.09 18.49 6.97
C ASN A 104 1.37 19.13 8.35
N SER A 105 0.36 19.26 9.22
CA SER A 105 0.57 19.76 10.59
C SER A 105 1.54 18.87 11.37
N LEU A 106 1.32 17.55 11.38
CA LEU A 106 2.18 16.60 12.08
C LEU A 106 3.60 16.57 11.54
N TYR A 107 3.77 16.83 10.24
CA TYR A 107 5.07 16.99 9.61
C TYR A 107 5.80 18.23 10.13
N GLU A 108 5.16 19.41 10.14
CA GLU A 108 5.74 20.67 10.64
C GLU A 108 6.10 20.61 12.13
N GLU A 109 5.38 19.79 12.89
CA GLU A 109 5.69 19.57 14.30
C GLU A 109 6.98 18.78 14.52
N GLU A 110 7.49 18.08 13.50
CA GLU A 110 8.72 17.27 13.54
C GLU A 110 8.75 16.21 14.66
N ARG A 111 7.56 15.79 15.13
CA ARG A 111 7.40 14.87 16.27
C ARG A 111 7.37 13.40 15.89
N PHE A 112 7.08 13.07 14.63
CA PHE A 112 6.89 11.71 14.16
C PHE A 112 7.68 11.42 12.88
N ASP A 113 8.21 10.20 12.76
CA ASP A 113 8.60 9.63 11.48
C ASP A 113 7.35 9.01 10.83
N ILE A 114 6.89 9.59 9.72
CA ILE A 114 5.54 9.37 9.16
C ILE A 114 5.58 8.41 7.97
N TYR A 115 4.76 7.36 8.07
CA TYR A 115 4.57 6.33 7.06
C TYR A 115 3.09 6.18 6.72
N LEU A 116 2.75 6.31 5.45
CA LEU A 116 1.38 6.25 4.95
C LEU A 116 1.25 5.13 3.91
N THR A 117 0.05 4.54 3.80
CA THR A 117 -0.35 3.81 2.59
C THR A 117 -1.55 4.48 1.94
N GLY A 118 -1.65 4.30 0.63
CA GLY A 118 -2.89 4.54 -0.09
C GLY A 118 -2.93 3.77 -1.41
N SER A 119 -4.08 3.78 -2.06
CA SER A 119 -4.20 3.23 -3.41
C SER A 119 -3.53 4.16 -4.42
N ASN A 120 -2.88 3.59 -5.44
CA ASN A 120 -2.25 4.36 -6.52
C ASN A 120 -3.21 5.34 -7.19
N ALA A 121 -4.46 4.95 -7.38
CA ALA A 121 -5.38 5.84 -8.07
C ALA A 121 -5.68 7.08 -7.21
N PHE A 122 -5.73 6.96 -5.87
CA PHE A 122 -5.98 8.11 -5.01
C PHE A 122 -4.72 8.96 -4.81
N LEU A 123 -3.57 8.32 -4.57
CA LEU A 123 -2.27 8.98 -4.34
C LEU A 123 -1.37 8.82 -5.55
N LEU A 124 -1.70 9.49 -6.66
CA LEU A 124 -0.79 9.56 -7.80
C LEU A 124 0.46 10.36 -7.41
N SER A 125 1.60 10.05 -8.03
CA SER A 125 2.86 10.72 -7.73
C SER A 125 2.80 12.24 -7.90
N SER A 126 2.06 12.75 -8.89
CA SER A 126 1.78 14.19 -9.09
C SER A 126 0.94 14.79 -7.97
N ASP A 127 -0.04 14.03 -7.48
CA ASP A 127 -0.93 14.46 -6.40
C ASP A 127 -0.15 14.52 -5.09
N LEU A 128 0.66 13.48 -4.80
CA LEU A 128 1.52 13.43 -3.63
C LEU A 128 2.52 14.60 -3.55
N ALA A 129 3.18 14.92 -4.67
CA ALA A 129 4.09 16.05 -4.74
C ALA A 129 3.36 17.38 -4.44
N THR A 130 2.12 17.52 -4.91
CA THR A 130 1.30 18.72 -4.67
C THR A 130 0.80 18.78 -3.23
N LEU A 131 0.27 17.67 -2.71
CA LEU A 131 -0.34 17.58 -1.38
C LEU A 131 0.62 17.86 -0.23
N PHE A 132 1.89 17.50 -0.43
CA PHE A 132 2.91 17.57 0.61
C PHE A 132 4.12 18.42 0.20
N GLY A 133 3.97 19.26 -0.83
CA GLY A 133 4.99 20.22 -1.26
C GLY A 133 6.32 19.58 -1.67
N GLY A 134 6.28 18.37 -2.25
CA GLY A 134 7.46 17.61 -2.65
C GLY A 134 8.18 16.85 -1.52
N ARG A 135 7.66 16.90 -0.28
CA ARG A 135 8.28 16.31 0.93
C ARG A 135 7.90 14.84 1.12
N VAL A 136 7.93 14.08 0.03
CA VAL A 136 7.44 12.70 -0.03
C VAL A 136 8.50 11.79 -0.61
N PHE A 137 8.76 10.71 0.12
CA PHE A 137 9.48 9.56 -0.40
C PHE A 137 8.47 8.47 -0.81
N GLU A 138 8.20 8.37 -2.11
CA GLU A 138 7.26 7.38 -2.64
C GLU A 138 7.91 6.01 -2.80
N ILE A 139 7.22 4.97 -2.31
CA ILE A 139 7.58 3.57 -2.49
C ILE A 139 6.47 2.87 -3.26
N ALA A 140 6.64 2.77 -4.59
CA ALA A 140 5.69 2.14 -5.49
C ALA A 140 5.74 0.60 -5.37
N MET A 141 4.74 0.03 -4.71
CA MET A 141 4.64 -1.40 -4.44
C MET A 141 3.79 -2.12 -5.48
N PHE A 142 4.44 -2.97 -6.28
CA PHE A 142 3.79 -3.80 -7.28
C PHE A 142 3.29 -5.13 -6.69
N PRO A 143 2.44 -5.89 -7.39
CA PRO A 143 2.21 -7.31 -7.09
C PRO A 143 3.54 -8.10 -7.06
N PHE A 144 3.50 -9.39 -6.70
CA PHE A 144 4.72 -10.19 -6.65
C PHE A 144 5.39 -10.24 -8.02
N SER A 145 6.68 -9.88 -8.03
CA SER A 145 7.57 -10.17 -9.14
C SER A 145 7.75 -11.69 -9.31
N PHE A 146 8.28 -12.15 -10.44
CA PHE A 146 8.61 -13.55 -10.63
C PHE A 146 9.57 -14.09 -9.55
N ARG A 147 10.53 -13.27 -9.11
CA ARG A 147 11.43 -13.62 -8.00
C ARG A 147 10.66 -13.87 -6.70
N GLU A 148 9.68 -13.02 -6.39
CA GLU A 148 8.82 -13.18 -5.20
C GLU A 148 7.84 -14.34 -5.35
N TYR A 149 7.39 -14.62 -6.57
CA TYR A 149 6.63 -15.83 -6.89
C TYR A 149 7.42 -17.10 -6.56
N LEU A 150 8.70 -17.17 -6.95
CA LEU A 150 9.58 -18.30 -6.60
C LEU A 150 9.84 -18.44 -5.09
N LEU A 151 9.82 -17.34 -4.33
CA LEU A 151 9.86 -17.43 -2.86
C LEU A 151 8.57 -18.03 -2.29
N TYR A 152 7.43 -17.75 -2.93
CA TYR A 152 6.14 -18.31 -2.53
C TYR A 152 6.01 -19.78 -2.95
N TYR A 153 6.38 -20.11 -4.19
CA TYR A 153 6.43 -21.44 -4.80
C TYR A 153 7.88 -21.81 -5.16
N PRO A 154 8.66 -22.33 -4.20
CA PRO A 154 10.01 -22.80 -4.49
C PRO A 154 9.97 -23.91 -5.55
N GLU A 155 10.63 -23.67 -6.68
CA GLU A 155 10.67 -24.57 -7.83
C GLU A 155 12.08 -24.55 -8.42
N ASN A 156 12.57 -25.71 -8.85
CA ASN A 156 13.89 -25.84 -9.47
C ASN A 156 13.83 -25.66 -10.99
N ASP A 157 12.71 -26.07 -11.60
CA ASP A 157 12.43 -25.80 -13.00
C ASP A 157 11.93 -24.36 -13.20
N ILE A 158 12.87 -23.46 -13.46
CA ILE A 158 12.59 -22.03 -13.64
C ILE A 158 11.70 -21.77 -14.87
N GLN A 159 11.83 -22.57 -15.92
CA GLN A 159 11.04 -22.37 -17.13
C GLN A 159 9.57 -22.73 -16.88
N ALA A 160 9.33 -23.90 -16.28
CA ALA A 160 7.98 -24.30 -15.90
C ALA A 160 7.36 -23.35 -14.86
N ALA A 161 8.16 -22.82 -13.92
CA ALA A 161 7.69 -21.81 -12.98
C ALA A 161 7.32 -20.48 -13.67
N PHE A 162 8.11 -20.06 -14.67
CA PHE A 162 7.84 -18.85 -15.43
C PHE A 162 6.56 -18.98 -16.26
N ASP A 163 6.37 -20.11 -16.94
CA ASP A 163 5.14 -20.39 -17.70
C ASP A 163 3.90 -20.32 -16.81
N ARG A 164 3.98 -20.84 -15.58
CA ARG A 164 2.90 -20.71 -14.59
C ARG A 164 2.71 -19.27 -14.14
N TYR A 165 3.80 -18.54 -13.86
CA TYR A 165 3.72 -17.14 -13.44
C TYR A 165 3.07 -16.24 -14.49
N VAL A 166 3.31 -16.46 -15.78
CA VAL A 166 2.64 -15.72 -16.86
C VAL A 166 1.12 -15.90 -16.81
N ILE A 167 0.64 -17.10 -16.44
CA ILE A 167 -0.80 -17.41 -16.35
C ILE A 167 -1.41 -16.96 -15.01
N GLU A 168 -0.70 -17.18 -13.90
CA GLU A 168 -1.20 -16.94 -12.53
C GLU A 168 -1.01 -15.49 -12.08
N GLY A 169 -0.04 -14.79 -12.68
CA GLY A 169 0.33 -13.42 -12.39
C GLY A 169 0.96 -13.23 -11.00
N GLY A 170 1.22 -11.97 -10.65
CA GLY A 170 1.82 -11.58 -9.36
C GLY A 170 0.85 -11.36 -8.20
N MET A 171 -0.46 -11.46 -8.44
CA MET A 171 -1.48 -11.12 -7.44
C MET A 171 -1.69 -12.26 -6.46
N SER A 172 -0.87 -12.33 -5.40
CA SER A 172 -0.77 -13.47 -4.49
C SER A 172 -2.05 -13.91 -3.77
N GLY A 173 -3.12 -13.12 -3.81
CA GLY A 173 -4.44 -13.58 -3.37
C GLY A 173 -5.07 -14.66 -4.27
N SER A 174 -4.71 -14.72 -5.56
CA SER A 174 -5.17 -15.77 -6.48
C SER A 174 -4.57 -17.14 -6.16
N TYR A 175 -3.41 -17.17 -5.52
CA TYR A 175 -2.65 -18.38 -5.17
C TYR A 175 -3.37 -19.29 -4.15
N LEU A 176 -4.40 -18.77 -3.48
CA LEU A 176 -5.19 -19.53 -2.50
C LEU A 176 -6.26 -20.41 -3.16
N TYR A 177 -6.58 -20.16 -4.43
CA TYR A 177 -7.60 -20.89 -5.17
C TYR A 177 -7.00 -22.12 -5.83
N LYS A 178 -7.63 -23.29 -5.62
CA LYS A 178 -7.18 -24.57 -6.19
C LYS A 178 -7.60 -24.73 -7.66
N ASP A 179 -8.78 -24.21 -8.03
CA ASP A 179 -9.27 -24.21 -9.42
C ASP A 179 -8.80 -22.92 -10.12
N GLN A 180 -8.19 -23.06 -11.30
CA GLN A 180 -7.75 -21.93 -12.11
C GLN A 180 -8.90 -21.01 -12.52
N ARG A 181 -10.12 -21.52 -12.68
CA ARG A 181 -11.31 -20.71 -12.99
C ARG A 181 -11.65 -19.77 -11.84
N ASP A 182 -11.56 -20.24 -10.61
CA ASP A 182 -11.79 -19.41 -9.41
C ASP A 182 -10.68 -18.38 -9.24
N ALA A 183 -9.42 -18.78 -9.47
CA ALA A 183 -8.28 -17.86 -9.47
C ALA A 183 -8.47 -16.73 -10.50
N ARG A 184 -8.85 -17.06 -11.74
CA ARG A 184 -9.13 -16.08 -12.80
C ARG A 184 -10.31 -15.18 -12.46
N LYS A 185 -11.40 -15.74 -11.93
CA LYS A 185 -12.56 -14.95 -11.47
C LYS A 185 -12.19 -13.96 -10.37
N TYR A 186 -11.31 -14.38 -9.46
CA TYR A 186 -10.77 -13.50 -8.42
C TYR A 186 -9.94 -12.35 -9.00
N LEU A 187 -9.05 -12.63 -9.96
CA LEU A 187 -8.23 -11.63 -10.64
C LEU A 187 -9.10 -10.62 -11.41
N ALA A 188 -10.06 -11.11 -12.20
CA ALA A 188 -11.02 -10.27 -12.91
C ALA A 188 -11.80 -9.35 -11.94
N GLY A 189 -12.17 -9.86 -10.77
CA GLY A 189 -12.81 -9.07 -9.72
C GLY A 189 -11.91 -7.95 -9.18
N ILE A 190 -10.60 -8.17 -9.05
CA ILE A 190 -9.63 -7.13 -8.67
C ILE A 190 -9.56 -6.06 -9.75
N VAL A 191 -9.38 -6.46 -11.00
CA VAL A 191 -9.25 -5.54 -12.13
C VAL A 191 -10.50 -4.67 -12.22
N ARG A 192 -11.69 -5.27 -12.24
CA ARG A 192 -12.96 -4.54 -12.27
C ARG A 192 -13.10 -3.57 -11.11
N THR A 193 -12.83 -4.03 -9.88
CA THR A 193 -12.94 -3.16 -8.71
C THR A 193 -11.94 -2.00 -8.77
N THR A 194 -10.73 -2.24 -9.28
CA THR A 194 -9.71 -1.19 -9.43
C THR A 194 -10.14 -0.18 -10.49
N ILE A 195 -10.59 -0.64 -11.67
CA ILE A 195 -11.08 0.24 -12.73
C ILE A 195 -12.29 1.05 -12.24
N THR A 196 -13.36 0.39 -11.79
CA THR A 196 -14.59 1.08 -11.40
C THR A 196 -14.40 1.97 -10.15
N LYS A 197 -13.79 1.43 -9.08
CA LYS A 197 -13.75 2.15 -7.80
C LYS A 197 -12.60 3.13 -7.71
N ASP A 198 -11.43 2.76 -8.24
CA ASP A 198 -10.24 3.57 -8.06
C ASP A 198 -10.06 4.57 -9.23
N ILE A 199 -10.45 4.22 -10.46
CA ILE A 199 -10.31 5.10 -11.63
C ILE A 199 -11.60 5.86 -11.94
N VAL A 200 -12.70 5.17 -12.25
CA VAL A 200 -13.95 5.81 -12.69
C VAL A 200 -14.48 6.78 -11.65
N THR A 201 -14.60 6.34 -10.39
CA THR A 201 -15.13 7.19 -9.31
C THR A 201 -14.26 8.42 -9.08
N LYS A 202 -12.93 8.28 -9.10
CA LYS A 202 -12.01 9.41 -8.86
C LYS A 202 -12.07 10.42 -10.00
N PHE A 203 -11.94 9.95 -11.24
CA PHE A 203 -11.86 10.81 -12.42
C PHE A 203 -13.22 11.20 -12.99
N LYS A 204 -14.31 10.74 -12.36
CA LYS A 204 -15.70 10.96 -12.81
C LYS A 204 -15.87 10.60 -14.29
N ILE A 205 -15.34 9.44 -14.68
CA ILE A 205 -15.39 8.98 -16.07
C ILE A 205 -16.84 8.67 -16.42
N GLU A 206 -17.35 9.30 -17.48
CA GLU A 206 -18.75 9.13 -17.90
C GLU A 206 -18.98 7.82 -18.68
N ASN A 207 -18.01 7.41 -19.50
CA ASN A 207 -18.12 6.22 -20.34
C ASN A 207 -17.30 5.05 -19.76
N GLU A 208 -17.89 4.35 -18.79
CA GLU A 208 -17.28 3.17 -18.16
C GLU A 208 -17.09 2.01 -19.15
N ASP A 209 -18.01 1.84 -20.10
CA ASP A 209 -17.97 0.75 -21.07
C ASP A 209 -16.75 0.85 -22.01
N LEU A 210 -16.46 2.06 -22.50
CA LEU A 210 -15.26 2.31 -23.30
C LEU A 210 -13.99 2.06 -22.50
N LEU A 211 -13.94 2.47 -21.24
CA LEU A 211 -12.79 2.23 -20.38
C LEU A 211 -12.56 0.73 -20.14
N ASN A 212 -13.62 -0.04 -19.89
CA ASN A 212 -13.53 -1.49 -19.76
C ASN A 212 -13.06 -2.14 -21.07
N MET A 213 -13.59 -1.70 -22.22
CA MET A 213 -13.16 -2.19 -23.54
C MET A 213 -11.67 -1.93 -23.80
N ILE A 214 -11.17 -0.74 -23.45
CA ILE A 214 -9.74 -0.42 -23.55
C ILE A 214 -8.92 -1.30 -22.60
N ALA A 215 -9.38 -1.50 -21.37
CA ALA A 215 -8.70 -2.34 -20.41
C ALA A 215 -8.61 -3.80 -20.88
N ASP A 216 -9.71 -4.35 -21.41
CA ASP A 216 -9.75 -5.69 -21.99
C ASP A 216 -8.82 -5.79 -23.20
N PHE A 217 -8.86 -4.81 -24.10
CA PHE A 217 -7.93 -4.76 -25.24
C PHE A 217 -6.46 -4.75 -24.79
N LEU A 218 -6.10 -3.94 -23.78
CA LEU A 218 -4.73 -3.90 -23.27
C LEU A 218 -4.33 -5.23 -22.60
N MET A 219 -5.25 -5.89 -21.91
CA MET A 219 -4.99 -7.21 -21.30
C MET A 219 -4.80 -8.30 -22.36
N ASP A 220 -5.54 -8.26 -23.47
CA ASP A 220 -5.42 -9.21 -24.57
C ASP A 220 -4.14 -9.01 -25.41
N ASN A 221 -3.58 -7.80 -25.43
CA ASN A 221 -2.39 -7.46 -26.25
C ASN A 221 -1.08 -7.47 -25.45
N ILE A 222 -1.13 -7.51 -24.11
CA ILE A 222 0.06 -7.67 -23.26
C ILE A 222 0.14 -9.15 -22.87
N GLY A 223 0.59 -9.97 -23.83
CA GLY A 223 0.88 -11.39 -23.71
C GLY A 223 2.08 -11.74 -24.58
#